data_AF-A0A537RYI4-F1
#
_entry.id   AF-A0A537RYI4-F1
#
_cell.length_a   1.000
_cell.length_b   1.000
_cell.length_c   1.000
_cell.angle_alpha   90.00
_cell.angle_beta   90.00
_cell.angle_gamma   90.00
#
_symmetry.space_group_name_H-M   'P 1'
#
loop_
_entity.id
_entity.type
_entity.pdbx_description
1 polymer ?
#
loop_
_entity_poly.entity_id
_entity_poly.type
_entity_poly.pdbx_seq_one_letter_code
_entity_poly.pdbx_strand_id
1 'polypeptide(L)'
;MMPLRSTAATRRQKRWGAAIAVLLLAACLAGLGPAQAGDFVDSAGRRVLLPEPIERVMPANPTAEVLVFVLAPERLVGASRAARRGAAASRHVPVLGWRPGMGPASMAETAAQLRAQLILDAGPVTPERAAFADQVQQLAGIPYILVDDNFVRMPSMLRGIGALLGVTEHARHLGRYAEDTINMMRGRLLIQAPETRPHVYYGRRADGLETALPGAPEGESIEQAGAINVARVLGRDGLAAITPAQLYEWNPEIIIAEQRSFYNALRRDRAWRGLSAVSHKRVYLAPAYPFGWIDDPPGVNRLIGLHWLSGLFYPDANQEDLRVAVCEFYDQFYRIKLTNAQIEAMVRPAGAPPVESSRGAPEPLLGIGSIPLPSTPPADPSTPSATVSPLSPVTPSAPEATAPSTTPNAPGLPALPPMPSTASATCTLPGANGPLASNLPSTPLPGIGPPGRRGAAPGLGLPGTVPQ
;
A
#
# COMPACT_ATOMS: atom_id res chain seq x y z
N MET A 1 62.98 -24.49 -66.33
CA MET A 1 63.15 -23.68 -65.10
C MET A 1 61.79 -23.12 -64.70
N MET A 2 61.21 -23.63 -63.61
CA MET A 2 59.90 -23.22 -63.06
C MET A 2 60.08 -23.17 -61.54
N PRO A 3 59.73 -22.08 -60.83
CA PRO A 3 60.10 -21.94 -59.43
C PRO A 3 59.09 -22.63 -58.49
N LEU A 4 59.64 -23.37 -57.53
CA LEU A 4 58.92 -23.95 -56.39
C LEU A 4 58.42 -22.84 -55.46
N ARG A 5 57.10 -22.71 -55.31
CA ARG A 5 56.49 -21.83 -54.30
C ARG A 5 56.49 -22.53 -52.93
N SER A 6 57.13 -21.86 -51.97
CA SER A 6 57.26 -22.21 -50.56
C SER A 6 55.90 -22.39 -49.86
N THR A 7 55.63 -23.59 -49.35
CA THR A 7 54.45 -23.97 -48.56
C THR A 7 54.62 -23.76 -47.04
N ALA A 8 55.74 -23.18 -46.61
CA ALA A 8 56.06 -23.03 -45.18
C ALA A 8 55.41 -21.81 -44.50
N ALA A 9 55.02 -20.79 -45.27
CA ALA A 9 54.52 -19.52 -44.70
C ALA A 9 53.07 -19.60 -44.18
N THR A 10 52.22 -20.44 -44.76
CA THR A 10 50.78 -20.52 -44.46
C THR A 10 50.45 -21.26 -43.17
N ARG A 11 51.33 -22.14 -42.66
CA ARG A 11 51.15 -22.81 -41.36
C ARG A 11 51.46 -21.90 -40.16
N ARG A 12 52.34 -20.90 -40.34
CA ARG A 12 52.70 -19.95 -39.27
C ARG A 12 51.56 -18.98 -39.00
N GLN A 13 50.92 -18.42 -40.02
CA GLN A 13 49.79 -17.50 -39.85
C GLN A 13 48.57 -18.13 -39.14
N LYS A 14 48.23 -19.39 -39.43
CA LYS A 14 47.11 -20.09 -38.75
C LYS A 14 47.34 -20.33 -37.25
N ARG A 15 48.60 -20.55 -36.84
CA ARG A 15 48.96 -20.75 -35.42
C ARG A 15 48.87 -19.47 -34.60
N TRP A 16 49.12 -18.32 -35.23
CA TRP A 16 49.08 -17.02 -34.55
C TRP A 16 47.65 -16.53 -34.37
N GLY A 17 46.75 -16.79 -35.35
CA GLY A 17 45.33 -16.51 -35.21
C GLY A 17 44.64 -17.30 -34.08
N ALA A 18 45.00 -18.58 -33.91
CA ALA A 18 44.47 -19.41 -32.82
C ALA A 18 44.97 -18.95 -31.44
N ALA A 19 46.25 -18.54 -31.34
CA ALA A 19 46.81 -18.02 -30.08
C ALA A 19 46.19 -16.68 -29.67
N ILE A 20 45.91 -15.79 -30.64
CA ILE A 20 45.24 -14.51 -30.40
C ILE A 20 43.78 -14.72 -29.99
N ALA A 21 43.06 -15.68 -30.60
CA ALA A 21 41.69 -16.00 -30.23
C ALA A 21 41.59 -16.57 -28.80
N VAL A 22 42.53 -17.42 -28.38
CA VAL A 22 42.59 -17.96 -27.00
C VAL A 22 42.95 -16.87 -25.99
N LEU A 23 43.86 -15.95 -26.33
CA LEU A 23 44.19 -14.79 -25.49
C LEU A 23 43.02 -13.82 -25.35
N LEU A 24 42.24 -13.57 -26.42
CA LEU A 24 41.03 -12.75 -26.36
C LEU A 24 39.91 -13.43 -25.55
N LEU A 25 39.76 -14.75 -25.65
CA LEU A 25 38.79 -15.50 -24.85
C LEU A 25 39.16 -15.52 -23.36
N ALA A 26 40.46 -15.67 -23.05
CA ALA A 26 40.97 -15.61 -21.69
C ALA A 26 40.88 -14.19 -21.09
N ALA A 27 41.07 -13.15 -21.90
CA ALA A 27 40.87 -11.76 -21.49
C ALA A 27 39.39 -11.42 -21.27
N CYS A 28 38.47 -11.98 -22.05
CA CYS A 28 37.03 -11.86 -21.80
C CYS A 28 36.59 -12.60 -20.52
N LEU A 29 37.19 -13.74 -20.18
CA LEU A 29 36.90 -14.46 -18.94
C LEU A 29 37.50 -13.79 -17.70
N ALA A 30 38.64 -13.09 -17.83
CA ALA A 30 39.26 -12.33 -16.75
C ALA A 30 38.54 -11.01 -16.42
N GLY A 31 37.62 -10.55 -17.27
CA GLY A 31 36.79 -9.37 -17.04
C GLY A 31 35.54 -9.62 -16.19
N LEU A 32 35.17 -10.89 -15.93
CA LEU A 32 34.16 -11.24 -14.93
C LEU A 32 34.81 -11.31 -13.56
N GLY A 33 35.09 -10.15 -12.97
CA GLY A 33 35.44 -10.08 -11.55
C GLY A 33 34.29 -10.64 -10.68
N PRO A 34 34.58 -11.22 -9.50
CA PRO A 34 33.53 -11.57 -8.57
C PRO A 34 32.69 -10.33 -8.27
N ALA A 35 31.37 -10.46 -8.38
CA ALA A 35 30.42 -9.47 -7.87
C ALA A 35 30.85 -9.10 -6.45
N GLN A 36 31.23 -7.85 -6.21
CA GLN A 36 31.63 -7.43 -4.87
C GLN A 36 30.40 -7.51 -3.99
N ALA A 37 30.46 -8.39 -2.99
CA ALA A 37 29.39 -8.50 -2.01
C ALA A 37 29.46 -7.30 -1.08
N GLY A 38 28.42 -6.47 -1.05
CA GLY A 38 28.28 -5.37 -0.11
C GLY A 38 27.88 -5.89 1.27
N ASP A 39 28.56 -5.44 2.32
CA ASP A 39 28.12 -5.63 3.70
C ASP A 39 26.85 -4.79 3.94
N PHE A 40 25.72 -5.45 4.20
CA PHE A 40 24.46 -4.81 4.57
C PHE A 40 24.10 -5.12 6.02
N VAL A 41 23.63 -4.11 6.76
CA VAL A 41 23.09 -4.29 8.11
C VAL A 41 21.58 -4.16 8.04
N ASP A 42 20.88 -5.24 8.35
CA ASP A 42 19.42 -5.25 8.31
C ASP A 42 18.79 -4.62 9.58
N SER A 43 17.46 -4.54 9.62
CA SER A 43 16.76 -3.90 10.75
C SER A 43 16.85 -4.69 12.06
N ALA A 44 17.28 -5.96 12.01
CA ALA A 44 17.59 -6.77 13.18
C ALA A 44 19.05 -6.61 13.64
N GLY A 45 19.84 -5.76 12.97
CA GLY A 45 21.26 -5.58 13.25
C GLY A 45 22.15 -6.69 12.72
N ARG A 46 21.62 -7.58 11.87
CA ARG A 46 22.39 -8.67 11.27
C ARG A 46 23.21 -8.16 10.10
N ARG A 47 24.47 -8.61 10.02
CA ARG A 47 25.34 -8.36 8.86
C ARG A 47 25.08 -9.43 7.81
N VAL A 48 24.70 -9.00 6.62
CA VAL A 48 24.33 -9.87 5.50
C VAL A 48 25.14 -9.43 4.28
N LEU A 49 25.82 -10.39 3.65
CA LEU A 49 26.55 -10.17 2.40
C LEU A 49 25.56 -10.23 1.23
N LEU A 50 25.43 -9.13 0.51
CA LEU A 50 24.50 -9.03 -0.61
C LEU A 50 25.20 -9.12 -1.96
N PRO A 51 24.65 -9.84 -2.95
CA PRO A 51 25.15 -9.79 -4.31
C PRO A 51 24.85 -8.44 -4.94
N GLU A 52 25.75 -7.95 -5.80
CA GLU A 52 25.50 -6.79 -6.65
C GLU A 52 25.70 -7.18 -8.13
N PRO A 53 24.71 -6.99 -9.02
CA PRO A 53 23.38 -6.41 -8.81
C PRO A 53 22.34 -7.42 -8.27
N ILE A 54 21.29 -6.89 -7.59
CA ILE A 54 20.13 -7.68 -7.15
C ILE A 54 19.02 -7.59 -8.18
N GLU A 55 18.77 -8.69 -8.87
CA GLU A 55 17.76 -8.78 -9.93
C GLU A 55 16.57 -9.65 -9.56
N ARG A 56 16.73 -10.55 -8.59
CA ARG A 56 15.77 -11.62 -8.29
C ARG A 56 15.47 -11.68 -6.79
N VAL A 57 14.38 -11.05 -6.39
CA VAL A 57 13.93 -10.93 -5.00
C VAL A 57 12.73 -11.82 -4.74
N MET A 58 12.84 -12.70 -3.75
CA MET A 58 11.71 -13.43 -3.21
C MET A 58 11.16 -12.71 -1.97
N PRO A 59 9.91 -12.22 -2.00
CA PRO A 59 9.26 -11.74 -0.79
C PRO A 59 8.94 -12.91 0.16
N ALA A 60 9.42 -12.83 1.39
CA ALA A 60 9.20 -13.83 2.44
C ALA A 60 7.76 -13.80 2.98
N ASN A 61 7.06 -12.69 2.82
CA ASN A 61 5.68 -12.50 3.26
C ASN A 61 4.93 -11.50 2.36
N PRO A 62 3.61 -11.34 2.53
CA PRO A 62 2.83 -10.38 1.74
C PRO A 62 3.28 -8.91 1.88
N THR A 63 3.68 -8.45 3.07
CA THR A 63 4.16 -7.07 3.28
C THR A 63 5.40 -6.77 2.44
N ALA A 64 6.34 -7.71 2.41
CA ALA A 64 7.54 -7.66 1.60
C ALA A 64 7.20 -7.68 0.11
N GLU A 65 6.18 -8.44 -0.31
CA GLU A 65 5.69 -8.40 -1.69
C GLU A 65 5.28 -6.97 -2.06
N VAL A 66 4.41 -6.33 -1.27
CA VAL A 66 3.92 -4.98 -1.60
C VAL A 66 5.09 -4.00 -1.68
N LEU A 67 6.06 -4.09 -0.75
CA LEU A 67 7.25 -3.24 -0.75
C LEU A 67 8.08 -3.38 -2.04
N VAL A 68 8.39 -4.61 -2.45
CA VAL A 68 9.15 -4.84 -3.69
C VAL A 68 8.31 -4.44 -4.90
N PHE A 69 7.00 -4.68 -4.87
CA PHE A 69 6.07 -4.33 -5.94
C PHE A 69 6.03 -2.82 -6.21
N VAL A 70 6.00 -1.98 -5.17
CA VAL A 70 5.94 -0.53 -5.35
C VAL A 70 7.29 0.08 -5.75
N LEU A 71 8.40 -0.58 -5.39
CA LEU A 71 9.75 -0.11 -5.69
C LEU A 71 10.23 -0.58 -7.08
N ALA A 72 10.20 -1.88 -7.30
CA ALA A 72 10.82 -2.55 -8.45
C ALA A 72 10.09 -3.88 -8.76
N PRO A 73 8.86 -3.84 -9.30
CA PRO A 73 8.03 -5.02 -9.50
C PRO A 73 8.66 -6.06 -10.45
N GLU A 74 9.56 -5.63 -11.34
CA GLU A 74 10.36 -6.48 -12.22
C GLU A 74 11.38 -7.36 -11.48
N ARG A 75 11.69 -7.05 -10.22
CA ARG A 75 12.63 -7.83 -9.40
C ARG A 75 11.96 -9.01 -8.71
N LEU A 76 10.63 -9.05 -8.66
CA LEU A 76 9.89 -10.14 -8.01
C LEU A 76 10.11 -11.46 -8.77
N VAL A 77 10.50 -12.53 -8.06
CA VAL A 77 10.55 -13.89 -8.65
C VAL A 77 9.27 -14.68 -8.49
N GLY A 78 8.31 -14.15 -7.73
CA GLY A 78 7.01 -14.74 -7.52
C GLY A 78 6.09 -13.72 -6.83
N ALA A 79 4.79 -13.87 -7.04
CA ALA A 79 3.81 -12.90 -6.56
C ALA A 79 2.45 -13.53 -6.24
N SER A 80 1.68 -12.93 -5.35
CA SER A 80 0.30 -13.29 -5.06
C SER A 80 -0.61 -13.08 -6.26
N ARG A 81 -1.80 -13.69 -6.21
CA ARG A 81 -2.83 -13.44 -7.22
C ARG A 81 -3.28 -11.96 -7.25
N ALA A 82 -3.21 -11.26 -6.11
CA ALA A 82 -3.55 -9.84 -6.03
C ALA A 82 -2.53 -9.00 -6.81
N ALA A 83 -1.24 -9.18 -6.53
CA ALA A 83 -0.15 -8.54 -7.26
C ALA A 83 -0.22 -8.77 -8.77
N ARG A 84 -0.49 -10.02 -9.20
CA ARG A 84 -0.62 -10.38 -10.63
C ARG A 84 -1.77 -9.65 -11.34
N ARG A 85 -2.83 -9.27 -10.62
CA ARG A 85 -3.93 -8.46 -11.19
C ARG A 85 -3.56 -6.98 -11.28
N GLY A 86 -2.72 -6.49 -10.36
CA GLY A 86 -2.37 -5.07 -10.20
C GLY A 86 -1.43 -4.50 -11.25
N ALA A 87 -0.39 -5.22 -11.69
CA ALA A 87 0.60 -4.68 -12.64
C ALA A 87 1.04 -5.71 -13.70
N ALA A 88 1.44 -5.21 -14.87
CA ALA A 88 1.89 -6.03 -15.99
C ALA A 88 3.17 -6.83 -15.69
N ALA A 89 4.13 -6.21 -14.97
CA ALA A 89 5.42 -6.84 -14.65
C ALA A 89 5.26 -8.14 -13.85
N SER A 90 4.35 -8.16 -12.87
CA SER A 90 4.11 -9.34 -12.04
C SER A 90 3.24 -10.40 -12.71
N ARG A 91 2.61 -10.15 -13.87
CA ARG A 91 1.72 -11.15 -14.51
C ARG A 91 2.41 -12.46 -14.87
N HIS A 92 3.71 -12.39 -15.15
CA HIS A 92 4.50 -13.50 -15.69
C HIS A 92 5.24 -14.31 -14.63
N VAL A 93 5.24 -13.87 -13.37
CA VAL A 93 5.90 -14.61 -12.29
C VAL A 93 4.98 -15.69 -11.70
N PRO A 94 5.54 -16.79 -11.17
CA PRO A 94 4.77 -17.82 -10.47
C PRO A 94 3.93 -17.26 -9.32
N VAL A 95 2.81 -17.91 -9.03
CA VAL A 95 1.99 -17.54 -7.88
C VAL A 95 2.67 -18.02 -6.60
N LEU A 96 3.02 -17.09 -5.70
CA LEU A 96 3.45 -17.43 -4.35
C LEU A 96 2.24 -17.58 -3.44
N GLY A 97 2.17 -18.73 -2.78
CA GLY A 97 1.22 -18.98 -1.70
C GLY A 97 1.98 -19.08 -0.39
N TRP A 98 2.09 -17.97 0.34
CA TRP A 98 2.57 -18.05 1.72
C TRP A 98 1.56 -18.86 2.52
N ARG A 99 2.06 -19.89 3.20
CA ARG A 99 1.26 -20.71 4.09
C ARG A 99 1.55 -20.27 5.51
N PRO A 100 0.52 -20.07 6.36
CA PRO A 100 0.72 -19.93 7.79
C PRO A 100 1.60 -21.07 8.30
N GLY A 101 2.66 -20.73 9.05
CA GLY A 101 3.62 -21.72 9.55
C GLY A 101 4.55 -22.33 8.49
N MET A 102 4.76 -21.68 7.34
CA MET A 102 5.83 -22.07 6.40
C MET A 102 7.17 -22.04 7.12
N GLY A 103 7.74 -23.23 7.39
CA GLY A 103 9.00 -23.38 8.09
C GLY A 103 10.23 -23.03 7.23
N PRO A 104 11.41 -22.89 7.86
CA PRO A 104 12.63 -22.44 7.19
C PRO A 104 13.04 -23.28 5.98
N ALA A 105 12.97 -24.61 6.07
CA ALA A 105 13.35 -25.51 4.98
C ALA A 105 12.47 -25.36 3.74
N SER A 106 11.15 -25.20 3.93
CA SER A 106 10.21 -24.99 2.81
C SER A 106 10.43 -23.63 2.15
N MET A 107 10.73 -22.59 2.94
CA MET A 107 11.07 -21.27 2.41
C MET A 107 12.38 -21.30 1.62
N ALA A 108 13.41 -21.98 2.15
CA ALA A 108 14.69 -22.15 1.48
C ALA A 108 14.57 -22.91 0.17
N GLU A 109 13.82 -24.02 0.16
CA GLU A 109 13.54 -24.78 -1.07
C GLU A 109 12.81 -23.93 -2.10
N THR A 110 11.80 -23.16 -1.68
CA THR A 110 11.06 -22.24 -2.55
C THR A 110 11.99 -21.19 -3.16
N ALA A 111 12.86 -20.58 -2.35
CA ALA A 111 13.84 -19.60 -2.81
C ALA A 111 14.81 -20.20 -3.85
N ALA A 112 15.27 -21.43 -3.63
CA ALA A 112 16.14 -22.14 -4.56
C ALA A 112 15.43 -22.49 -5.87
N GLN A 113 14.19 -23.01 -5.81
CA GLN A 113 13.38 -23.34 -6.99
C GLN A 113 13.13 -22.08 -7.85
N LEU A 114 12.84 -20.96 -7.19
CA LEU A 114 12.66 -19.68 -7.85
C LEU A 114 13.98 -19.03 -8.26
N ARG A 115 15.14 -19.60 -7.91
CA ARG A 115 16.50 -19.05 -8.06
C ARG A 115 16.60 -17.57 -7.62
N ALA A 116 16.07 -17.30 -6.44
CA ALA A 116 16.19 -15.99 -5.81
C ALA A 116 17.66 -15.66 -5.52
N GLN A 117 18.01 -14.37 -5.60
CA GLN A 117 19.30 -13.81 -5.18
C GLN A 117 19.21 -13.14 -3.81
N LEU A 118 17.99 -12.76 -3.41
CA LEU A 118 17.68 -12.15 -2.12
C LEU A 118 16.31 -12.63 -1.65
N ILE A 119 16.20 -12.94 -0.36
CA ILE A 119 14.94 -13.09 0.35
C ILE A 119 14.72 -11.81 1.17
N LEU A 120 13.60 -11.12 0.92
CA LEU A 120 13.25 -9.89 1.63
C LEU A 120 12.04 -10.16 2.53
N ASP A 121 12.16 -9.82 3.80
CA ASP A 121 11.10 -9.93 4.79
C ASP A 121 10.84 -8.57 5.43
N ALA A 122 9.58 -8.19 5.56
CA ALA A 122 9.16 -6.89 6.06
C ALA A 122 8.14 -7.04 7.18
N GLY A 123 8.21 -6.20 8.21
CA GLY A 123 7.29 -6.25 9.35
C GLY A 123 7.98 -5.95 10.69
N PRO A 124 7.29 -6.20 11.81
CA PRO A 124 7.89 -6.12 13.14
C PRO A 124 9.13 -7.00 13.23
N VAL A 125 10.21 -6.45 13.76
CA VAL A 125 11.49 -7.15 13.92
C VAL A 125 11.58 -7.71 15.34
N THR A 126 11.67 -9.03 15.45
CA THR A 126 11.79 -9.75 16.72
C THR A 126 12.97 -10.73 16.68
N PRO A 127 13.50 -11.17 17.84
CA PRO A 127 14.55 -12.19 17.90
C PRO A 127 14.15 -13.49 17.19
N GLU A 128 12.88 -13.89 17.28
CA GLU A 128 12.37 -15.11 16.63
C GLU A 128 12.41 -14.99 15.11
N ARG A 129 12.06 -13.82 14.57
CA ARG A 129 12.16 -13.56 13.12
C ARG A 129 13.60 -13.45 12.65
N ALA A 130 14.48 -12.86 13.44
CA ALA A 130 15.92 -12.84 13.18
C ALA A 130 16.49 -14.28 13.11
N ALA A 131 16.15 -15.13 14.09
CA ALA A 131 16.56 -16.52 14.10
C ALA A 131 15.96 -17.33 12.94
N PHE A 132 14.69 -17.10 12.58
CA PHE A 132 14.06 -17.72 11.42
C PHE A 132 14.79 -17.34 10.13
N ALA A 133 15.10 -16.06 9.96
CA ALA A 133 15.81 -15.54 8.81
C ALA A 133 17.24 -16.13 8.70
N ASP A 134 17.95 -16.28 9.82
CA ASP A 134 19.27 -16.94 9.86
C ASP A 134 19.19 -18.40 9.42
N GLN A 135 18.19 -19.15 9.90
CA GLN A 135 17.98 -20.54 9.51
C GLN A 135 17.66 -20.68 8.01
N VAL A 136 16.78 -19.82 7.48
CA VAL A 136 16.48 -19.82 6.03
C VAL A 136 17.73 -19.51 5.22
N GLN A 137 18.49 -18.48 5.61
CA GLN A 137 19.72 -18.09 4.92
C GLN A 137 20.74 -19.23 4.89
N GLN A 138 20.94 -19.92 6.03
CA GLN A 138 21.84 -21.06 6.13
C GLN A 138 21.41 -22.23 5.24
N LEU A 139 20.11 -22.55 5.21
CA LEU A 139 19.58 -23.66 4.41
C LEU A 139 19.56 -23.37 2.91
N ALA A 140 19.24 -22.12 2.53
CA ALA A 140 19.13 -21.71 1.15
C ALA A 140 20.48 -21.38 0.50
N GLY A 141 21.46 -20.93 1.29
CA GLY A 141 22.65 -20.26 0.77
C GLY A 141 22.35 -18.94 0.06
N ILE A 142 21.18 -18.35 0.33
CA ILE A 142 20.68 -17.10 -0.28
C ILE A 142 20.55 -16.06 0.83
N PRO A 143 21.06 -14.83 0.65
CA PRO A 143 20.90 -13.75 1.62
C PRO A 143 19.44 -13.50 2.01
N TYR A 144 19.20 -13.32 3.30
CA TYR A 144 17.88 -12.99 3.85
C TYR A 144 17.99 -11.72 4.69
N ILE A 145 17.25 -10.67 4.32
CA ILE A 145 17.21 -9.41 5.07
C ILE A 145 15.85 -9.15 5.72
N LEU A 146 15.87 -8.59 6.93
CA LEU A 146 14.69 -8.11 7.65
C LEU A 146 14.61 -6.59 7.59
N VAL A 147 13.45 -6.06 7.23
CA VAL A 147 13.17 -4.62 7.21
C VAL A 147 12.01 -4.28 8.13
N ASP A 148 12.23 -3.27 8.98
CA ASP A 148 11.20 -2.72 9.86
C ASP A 148 10.33 -1.73 9.07
N ASP A 149 9.05 -2.06 8.93
CA ASP A 149 8.07 -1.27 8.18
C ASP A 149 7.26 -0.32 9.08
N ASN A 150 7.64 -0.11 10.33
CA ASN A 150 7.01 0.89 11.20
C ASN A 150 7.01 2.27 10.54
N PHE A 151 5.94 3.06 10.75
CA PHE A 151 5.81 4.42 10.21
C PHE A 151 7.06 5.28 10.41
N VAL A 152 7.68 5.26 11.59
CA VAL A 152 8.88 6.07 11.88
C VAL A 152 10.04 5.73 10.94
N ARG A 153 10.20 4.45 10.58
CA ARG A 153 11.29 3.98 9.71
C ARG A 153 10.91 3.87 8.25
N MET A 154 9.62 3.88 7.92
CA MET A 154 9.12 3.68 6.57
C MET A 154 9.78 4.61 5.52
N PRO A 155 10.00 5.91 5.76
CA PRO A 155 10.71 6.77 4.82
C PRO A 155 12.15 6.32 4.52
N SER A 156 12.92 5.95 5.53
CA SER A 156 14.31 5.49 5.36
C SER A 156 14.37 4.07 4.80
N MET A 157 13.43 3.19 5.17
CA MET A 157 13.26 1.86 4.59
C MET A 157 13.04 1.94 3.08
N LEU A 158 12.09 2.77 2.62
CA LEU A 158 11.80 2.96 1.19
C LEU A 158 13.06 3.42 0.44
N ARG A 159 13.77 4.42 0.97
CA ARG A 159 15.02 4.95 0.38
C ARG A 159 16.12 3.89 0.33
N GLY A 160 16.33 3.16 1.43
CA GLY A 160 17.40 2.16 1.55
C GLY A 160 17.18 0.94 0.66
N ILE A 161 15.99 0.36 0.70
CA ILE A 161 15.65 -0.80 -0.14
C ILE A 161 15.58 -0.41 -1.61
N GLY A 162 15.09 0.79 -1.93
CA GLY A 162 15.13 1.29 -3.29
C GLY A 162 16.54 1.47 -3.85
N ALA A 163 17.48 1.99 -3.05
CA ALA A 163 18.88 2.08 -3.44
C ALA A 163 19.49 0.68 -3.69
N LEU A 164 19.19 -0.27 -2.80
CA LEU A 164 19.61 -1.67 -2.90
C LEU A 164 19.05 -2.38 -4.15
N LEU A 165 17.85 -2.01 -4.62
CA LEU A 165 17.24 -2.54 -5.84
C LEU A 165 17.60 -1.74 -7.11
N GLY A 166 18.41 -0.69 -6.99
CA GLY A 166 18.85 0.17 -8.10
C GLY A 166 17.79 1.16 -8.60
N VAL A 167 16.80 1.51 -7.77
CA VAL A 167 15.68 2.42 -8.09
C VAL A 167 15.70 3.68 -7.20
N THR A 168 16.88 4.23 -6.94
CA THR A 168 17.14 5.32 -5.97
C THR A 168 16.22 6.53 -6.13
N GLU A 169 16.04 7.05 -7.34
CA GLU A 169 15.22 8.27 -7.55
C GLU A 169 13.73 8.04 -7.26
N HIS A 170 13.19 6.92 -7.73
CA HIS A 170 11.82 6.52 -7.45
C HIS A 170 11.60 6.33 -5.94
N ALA A 171 12.52 5.62 -5.30
CA ALA A 171 12.49 5.37 -3.87
C ALA A 171 12.63 6.65 -3.02
N ARG A 172 13.44 7.61 -3.48
CA ARG A 172 13.56 8.93 -2.86
C ARG A 172 12.24 9.69 -2.92
N HIS A 173 11.48 9.54 -4.02
CA HIS A 173 10.15 10.12 -4.14
C HIS A 173 9.15 9.48 -3.16
N LEU A 174 9.06 8.14 -3.14
CA LEU A 174 8.16 7.44 -2.21
C LEU A 174 8.54 7.69 -0.74
N GLY A 175 9.83 7.78 -0.43
CA GLY A 175 10.30 8.10 0.90
C GLY A 175 9.90 9.51 1.35
N ARG A 176 9.93 10.51 0.45
CA ARG A 176 9.41 11.86 0.75
C ARG A 176 7.91 11.84 0.98
N TYR A 177 7.16 11.18 0.09
CA TYR A 177 5.71 11.03 0.26
C TYR A 177 5.35 10.46 1.64
N ALA A 178 6.06 9.40 2.05
CA ALA A 178 5.87 8.78 3.36
C ALA A 178 6.15 9.77 4.51
N GLU A 179 7.28 10.47 4.44
CA GLU A 179 7.70 11.47 5.43
C GLU A 179 6.69 12.62 5.56
N ASP A 180 6.23 13.16 4.45
CA ASP A 180 5.24 14.25 4.41
C ASP A 180 3.90 13.80 4.98
N THR A 181 3.43 12.60 4.60
CA THR A 181 2.18 12.02 5.11
C THR A 181 2.22 11.84 6.62
N ILE A 182 3.30 11.29 7.15
CA ILE A 182 3.47 11.03 8.59
C ILE A 182 3.57 12.36 9.36
N ASN A 183 4.31 13.33 8.85
CA ASN A 183 4.45 14.63 9.47
C ASN A 183 3.14 15.42 9.46
N MET A 184 2.38 15.36 8.37
CA MET A 184 1.04 15.93 8.28
C MET A 184 0.13 15.34 9.37
N MET A 185 0.06 14.01 9.49
CA MET A 185 -0.74 13.36 10.53
C MET A 185 -0.31 13.78 11.93
N ARG A 186 0.99 13.80 12.21
CA ARG A 186 1.53 14.26 13.49
C ARG A 186 1.10 15.70 13.78
N GLY A 187 1.25 16.61 12.80
CA GLY A 187 0.87 18.01 12.93
C GLY A 187 -0.61 18.19 13.26
N ARG A 188 -1.48 17.42 12.61
CA ARG A 188 -2.93 17.41 12.88
C ARG A 188 -3.24 16.94 14.31
N LEU A 189 -2.60 15.88 14.77
CA LEU A 189 -2.83 15.34 16.11
C LEU A 189 -2.26 16.20 17.24
N LEU A 190 -1.32 17.12 16.95
CA LEU A 190 -0.82 18.08 17.95
C LEU A 190 -1.85 19.15 18.31
N ILE A 191 -2.75 19.50 17.39
CA ILE A 191 -3.79 20.52 17.60
C ILE A 191 -5.15 19.91 17.94
N GLN A 192 -5.31 18.60 17.77
CA GLN A 192 -6.53 17.87 18.14
C GLN A 192 -6.51 17.52 19.63
N ALA A 193 -7.52 17.96 20.38
CA ALA A 193 -7.67 17.58 21.78
C ALA A 193 -7.82 16.04 21.92
N PRO A 194 -7.16 15.39 22.91
CA PRO A 194 -7.31 13.95 23.12
C PRO A 194 -8.75 13.49 23.33
N GLU A 195 -9.58 14.33 23.96
CA GLU A 195 -10.97 14.04 24.29
C GLU A 195 -11.92 14.03 23.07
N THR A 196 -11.48 14.61 21.95
CA THR A 196 -12.28 14.67 20.71
C THR A 196 -11.92 13.55 19.73
N ARG A 197 -11.08 12.61 20.15
CA ARG A 197 -10.69 11.44 19.34
C ARG A 197 -11.84 10.44 19.30
N PRO A 198 -12.27 9.98 18.11
CA PRO A 198 -13.41 9.09 18.00
C PRO A 198 -13.09 7.69 18.52
N HIS A 199 -14.08 7.04 19.11
CA HIS A 199 -14.02 5.62 19.47
C HIS A 199 -14.30 4.74 18.24
N VAL A 200 -13.32 3.94 17.85
CA VAL A 200 -13.35 3.16 16.60
C VAL A 200 -13.22 1.67 16.90
N TYR A 201 -14.04 0.89 16.22
CA TYR A 201 -13.91 -0.56 16.13
C TYR A 201 -13.47 -0.99 14.72
N TYR A 202 -12.42 -1.82 14.64
CA TYR A 202 -11.98 -2.43 13.40
C TYR A 202 -12.38 -3.91 13.34
N GLY A 203 -13.48 -4.19 12.64
CA GLY A 203 -14.00 -5.55 12.49
C GLY A 203 -13.32 -6.29 11.36
N ARG A 204 -12.49 -7.26 11.70
CA ARG A 204 -11.78 -8.17 10.81
C ARG A 204 -12.56 -9.46 10.59
N ARG A 205 -12.18 -10.20 9.56
CA ARG A 205 -12.83 -11.45 9.11
C ARG A 205 -14.23 -11.23 8.55
N ALA A 206 -14.85 -12.35 8.14
CA ALA A 206 -16.12 -12.32 7.44
C ALA A 206 -17.29 -11.91 8.35
N ASP A 207 -17.20 -12.24 9.65
CA ASP A 207 -18.20 -11.94 10.68
C ASP A 207 -17.91 -10.64 11.44
N GLY A 208 -16.73 -10.06 11.27
CA GLY A 208 -16.32 -8.83 11.95
C GLY A 208 -16.05 -9.00 13.44
N LEU A 209 -15.84 -10.23 13.93
CA LEU A 209 -15.70 -10.55 15.35
C LEU A 209 -14.25 -10.85 15.77
N GLU A 210 -13.30 -10.52 14.93
CA GLU A 210 -11.88 -10.41 15.28
C GLU A 210 -11.47 -8.94 15.15
N THR A 211 -10.62 -8.43 16.04
CA THR A 211 -10.13 -7.04 15.99
C THR A 211 -8.65 -6.98 16.34
N ALA A 212 -7.99 -5.93 15.87
CA ALA A 212 -6.61 -5.62 16.23
C ALA A 212 -6.55 -4.91 17.58
N LEU A 213 -5.69 -5.37 18.49
CA LEU A 213 -5.41 -4.69 19.75
C LEU A 213 -4.42 -3.53 19.54
N PRO A 214 -4.38 -2.55 20.46
CA PRO A 214 -3.38 -1.48 20.40
C PRO A 214 -1.95 -1.99 20.25
N GLY A 215 -1.19 -1.40 19.32
CA GLY A 215 0.17 -1.86 18.98
C GLY A 215 0.25 -2.99 17.95
N ALA A 216 -0.87 -3.64 17.59
CA ALA A 216 -0.87 -4.64 16.53
C ALA A 216 -0.71 -3.98 15.14
N PRO A 217 0.17 -4.50 14.25
CA PRO A 217 0.36 -3.95 12.91
C PRO A 217 -0.94 -3.83 12.10
N GLU A 218 -1.87 -4.76 12.28
CA GLU A 218 -3.17 -4.82 11.59
C GLU A 218 -4.11 -3.66 11.94
N GLY A 219 -3.89 -2.99 13.07
CA GLY A 219 -4.69 -1.85 13.53
C GLY A 219 -3.88 -0.55 13.68
N GLU A 220 -2.55 -0.58 13.50
CA GLU A 220 -1.66 0.53 13.83
C GLU A 220 -2.09 1.84 13.15
N SER A 221 -2.53 1.79 11.88
CA SER A 221 -2.97 2.98 11.14
C SER A 221 -4.13 3.72 11.80
N ILE A 222 -5.01 3.02 12.51
CA ILE A 222 -6.18 3.61 13.20
C ILE A 222 -5.71 4.46 14.37
N GLU A 223 -4.73 3.97 15.13
CA GLU A 223 -4.14 4.70 16.26
C GLU A 223 -3.26 5.87 15.77
N GLN A 224 -2.53 5.66 14.68
CA GLN A 224 -1.68 6.68 14.05
C GLN A 224 -2.49 7.81 13.41
N ALA A 225 -3.71 7.53 12.95
CA ALA A 225 -4.68 8.54 12.54
C ALA A 225 -5.42 9.18 13.73
N GLY A 226 -5.14 8.76 14.96
CA GLY A 226 -5.58 9.41 16.19
C GLY A 226 -6.93 8.97 16.73
N ALA A 227 -7.45 7.80 16.35
CA ALA A 227 -8.64 7.24 16.97
C ALA A 227 -8.34 6.51 18.29
N ILE A 228 -9.37 6.34 19.12
CA ILE A 228 -9.33 5.47 20.29
C ILE A 228 -9.85 4.08 19.90
N ASN A 229 -8.99 3.08 19.95
CA ASN A 229 -9.39 1.69 19.74
C ASN A 229 -10.23 1.20 20.93
N VAL A 230 -11.49 0.84 20.68
CA VAL A 230 -12.40 0.36 21.75
C VAL A 230 -11.95 -0.97 22.36
N ALA A 231 -11.20 -1.78 21.62
CA ALA A 231 -10.67 -3.05 22.08
C ALA A 231 -9.47 -2.91 23.03
N ARG A 232 -8.99 -1.69 23.31
CA ARG A 232 -7.86 -1.43 24.22
C ARG A 232 -8.03 -2.03 25.62
N VAL A 233 -9.28 -2.25 26.05
CA VAL A 233 -9.61 -2.87 27.34
C VAL A 233 -9.20 -4.34 27.42
N LEU A 234 -8.97 -5.00 26.28
CA LEU A 234 -8.57 -6.40 26.19
C LEU A 234 -7.05 -6.59 26.24
N GLY A 235 -6.27 -5.51 26.20
CA GLY A 235 -4.82 -5.55 26.26
C GLY A 235 -4.17 -4.82 25.09
N ARG A 236 -2.99 -5.31 24.71
CA ARG A 236 -2.13 -4.75 23.67
C ARG A 236 -1.54 -5.89 22.85
N ASP A 237 -1.11 -5.54 21.64
CA ASP A 237 -0.40 -6.37 20.69
C ASP A 237 -1.22 -7.58 20.18
N GLY A 238 -1.16 -7.84 18.88
CA GLY A 238 -1.87 -8.96 18.25
C GLY A 238 -3.38 -8.77 18.09
N LEU A 239 -4.08 -9.89 17.94
CA LEU A 239 -5.48 -9.95 17.52
C LEU A 239 -6.33 -10.57 18.63
N ALA A 240 -7.56 -10.09 18.78
CA ALA A 240 -8.52 -10.62 19.75
C ALA A 240 -9.84 -11.00 19.07
N ALA A 241 -10.37 -12.16 19.44
CA ALA A 241 -11.74 -12.52 19.14
C ALA A 241 -12.68 -11.83 20.15
N ILE A 242 -13.83 -11.37 19.67
CA ILE A 242 -14.85 -10.71 20.48
C ILE A 242 -16.22 -11.32 20.23
N THR A 243 -17.17 -10.98 21.09
CA THR A 243 -18.59 -11.34 20.93
C THR A 243 -19.40 -10.13 20.44
N PRO A 244 -20.56 -10.34 19.79
CA PRO A 244 -21.48 -9.25 19.47
C PRO A 244 -21.87 -8.43 20.72
N ALA A 245 -22.04 -9.08 21.87
CA ALA A 245 -22.38 -8.41 23.12
C ALA A 245 -21.29 -7.41 23.56
N GLN A 246 -20.01 -7.78 23.44
CA GLN A 246 -18.90 -6.86 23.71
C GLN A 246 -18.89 -5.66 22.77
N LEU A 247 -19.17 -5.86 21.47
CA LEU A 247 -19.27 -4.75 20.52
C LEU A 247 -20.41 -3.79 20.89
N TYR A 248 -21.53 -4.31 21.38
CA TYR A 248 -22.65 -3.52 21.90
C TYR A 248 -22.31 -2.78 23.20
N GLU A 249 -21.53 -3.41 24.10
CA GLU A 249 -21.06 -2.79 25.32
C GLU A 249 -20.12 -1.60 25.03
N TRP A 250 -19.21 -1.77 24.07
CA TRP A 250 -18.30 -0.70 23.64
C TRP A 250 -18.99 0.41 22.87
N ASN A 251 -20.05 0.07 22.12
CA ASN A 251 -20.87 0.98 21.31
C ASN A 251 -20.06 2.06 20.55
N PRO A 252 -19.16 1.66 19.64
CA PRO A 252 -18.24 2.58 18.98
C PRO A 252 -18.96 3.65 18.15
N GLU A 253 -18.32 4.81 18.01
CA GLU A 253 -18.79 5.90 17.16
C GLU A 253 -18.61 5.61 15.67
N ILE A 254 -17.56 4.86 15.34
CA ILE A 254 -17.23 4.44 13.97
C ILE A 254 -16.93 2.94 13.95
N ILE A 255 -17.47 2.25 12.95
CA ILE A 255 -17.07 0.87 12.64
C ILE A 255 -16.42 0.84 11.26
N ILE A 256 -15.20 0.32 11.21
CA ILE A 256 -14.51 0.02 9.96
C ILE A 256 -14.52 -1.50 9.79
N ALA A 257 -15.04 -1.98 8.66
CA ALA A 257 -15.02 -3.38 8.30
C ALA A 257 -13.84 -3.67 7.36
N GLU A 258 -13.08 -4.73 7.62
CA GLU A 258 -12.10 -5.29 6.69
C GLU A 258 -12.82 -5.93 5.49
N GLN A 259 -13.85 -6.74 5.76
CA GLN A 259 -14.54 -7.53 4.74
C GLN A 259 -15.91 -6.98 4.35
N ARG A 260 -16.24 -7.13 3.07
CA ARG A 260 -17.53 -6.72 2.49
C ARG A 260 -18.72 -7.43 3.14
N SER A 261 -18.56 -8.68 3.57
CA SER A 261 -19.62 -9.45 4.24
C SER A 261 -20.06 -8.77 5.53
N PHE A 262 -19.12 -8.42 6.40
CA PHE A 262 -19.40 -7.74 7.66
C PHE A 262 -19.95 -6.34 7.43
N TYR A 263 -19.36 -5.57 6.50
CA TYR A 263 -19.90 -4.27 6.08
C TYR A 263 -21.38 -4.35 5.64
N ASN A 264 -21.72 -5.37 4.85
CA ASN A 264 -23.10 -5.57 4.41
C ASN A 264 -24.00 -6.02 5.57
N ALA A 265 -23.51 -6.85 6.48
CA ALA A 265 -24.25 -7.28 7.68
C ALA A 265 -24.61 -6.08 8.56
N LEU A 266 -23.66 -5.20 8.88
CA LEU A 266 -23.88 -3.98 9.67
C LEU A 266 -24.98 -3.09 9.07
N ARG A 267 -25.13 -3.06 7.74
CA ARG A 267 -26.11 -2.22 7.05
C ARG A 267 -27.49 -2.85 6.87
N ARG A 268 -27.58 -4.18 6.86
CA ARG A 268 -28.79 -4.91 6.45
C ARG A 268 -29.42 -5.70 7.59
N ASP A 269 -28.60 -6.31 8.43
CA ASP A 269 -29.07 -7.17 9.50
C ASP A 269 -29.69 -6.35 10.63
N ARG A 270 -30.81 -6.84 11.17
CA ARG A 270 -31.44 -6.27 12.36
C ARG A 270 -30.56 -6.44 13.59
N ALA A 271 -29.71 -7.47 13.62
CA ALA A 271 -28.82 -7.76 14.73
C ALA A 271 -27.83 -6.63 15.06
N TRP A 272 -27.57 -5.69 14.15
CA TRP A 272 -26.61 -4.58 14.33
C TRP A 272 -27.24 -3.20 14.43
N ARG A 273 -28.57 -3.07 14.28
CA ARG A 273 -29.25 -1.77 14.20
C ARG A 273 -29.15 -0.91 15.46
N GLY A 274 -28.88 -1.52 16.62
CA GLY A 274 -28.78 -0.81 17.89
C GLY A 274 -27.44 -0.10 18.10
N LEU A 275 -26.43 -0.35 17.26
CA LEU A 275 -25.12 0.28 17.39
C LEU A 275 -25.15 1.75 16.93
N SER A 276 -24.52 2.63 17.69
CA SER A 276 -24.41 4.07 17.38
C SER A 276 -23.79 4.32 16.00
N ALA A 277 -22.71 3.61 15.65
CA ALA A 277 -22.11 3.74 14.33
C ALA A 277 -23.09 3.40 13.18
N VAL A 278 -23.97 2.42 13.38
CA VAL A 278 -24.95 2.01 12.37
C VAL A 278 -26.07 3.05 12.23
N SER A 279 -26.61 3.54 13.36
CA SER A 279 -27.67 4.55 13.35
C SER A 279 -27.22 5.88 12.73
N HIS A 280 -26.00 6.32 13.04
CA HIS A 280 -25.39 7.52 12.47
C HIS A 280 -24.72 7.30 11.10
N LYS A 281 -24.84 6.10 10.52
CA LYS A 281 -24.27 5.73 9.20
C LYS A 281 -22.74 5.90 9.13
N ARG A 282 -22.04 5.80 10.26
CA ARG A 282 -20.58 5.82 10.38
C ARG A 282 -20.00 4.40 10.32
N VAL A 283 -20.41 3.66 9.30
CA VAL A 283 -19.91 2.32 8.98
C VAL A 283 -19.23 2.36 7.63
N TYR A 284 -17.96 1.95 7.58
CA TYR A 284 -17.12 2.06 6.39
C TYR A 284 -16.49 0.73 6.04
N LEU A 285 -16.24 0.50 4.75
CA LEU A 285 -15.45 -0.63 4.29
C LEU A 285 -14.04 -0.15 3.96
N ALA A 286 -13.03 -0.80 4.54
CA ALA A 286 -11.63 -0.54 4.21
C ALA A 286 -11.36 -0.86 2.72
N PRO A 287 -10.78 0.07 1.95
CA PRO A 287 -10.38 -0.21 0.58
C PRO A 287 -9.27 -1.26 0.53
N ALA A 288 -9.40 -2.19 -0.43
CA ALA A 288 -8.61 -3.42 -0.50
C ALA A 288 -7.97 -3.73 -1.87
N TYR A 289 -7.98 -2.78 -2.82
CA TYR A 289 -7.51 -3.04 -4.19
C TYR A 289 -6.28 -2.21 -4.56
N PRO A 290 -5.19 -2.80 -5.10
CA PRO A 290 -4.91 -4.24 -5.13
C PRO A 290 -4.54 -4.81 -3.76
N PHE A 291 -4.19 -3.95 -2.80
CA PHE A 291 -3.86 -4.28 -1.41
C PHE A 291 -4.55 -3.31 -0.45
N GLY A 292 -4.78 -3.73 0.79
CA GLY A 292 -5.53 -2.94 1.76
C GLY A 292 -4.84 -1.68 2.27
N TRP A 293 -5.65 -0.69 2.64
CA TRP A 293 -5.18 0.60 3.15
C TRP A 293 -4.90 0.58 4.66
N ILE A 294 -5.38 -0.42 5.40
CA ILE A 294 -5.10 -0.61 6.84
C ILE A 294 -4.23 -1.85 7.02
N ASP A 295 -4.77 -3.01 6.68
CA ASP A 295 -4.11 -4.30 6.69
C ASP A 295 -4.37 -5.08 5.38
N ASP A 296 -4.09 -6.39 5.36
CA ASP A 296 -4.14 -7.27 4.18
C ASP A 296 -3.26 -6.85 2.98
N PRO A 297 -1.93 -6.77 3.17
CA PRO A 297 -1.20 -6.83 4.44
C PRO A 297 -0.87 -5.44 5.00
N PRO A 298 -0.56 -5.31 6.31
CA PRO A 298 0.06 -4.10 6.84
C PRO A 298 1.34 -3.79 6.06
N GLY A 299 1.49 -2.56 5.58
CA GLY A 299 2.65 -2.16 4.78
C GLY A 299 2.56 -0.71 4.30
N VAL A 300 3.18 -0.41 3.16
CA VAL A 300 3.26 0.96 2.60
C VAL A 300 1.91 1.60 2.27
N ASN A 301 0.87 0.79 2.01
CA ASN A 301 -0.49 1.30 1.76
C ASN A 301 -1.15 1.95 2.98
N ARG A 302 -0.57 1.75 4.17
CA ARG A 302 -0.99 2.45 5.37
C ARG A 302 -0.85 3.97 5.22
N LEU A 303 0.02 4.46 4.32
CA LEU A 303 0.16 5.89 4.02
C LEU A 303 -1.10 6.49 3.38
N ILE A 304 -1.66 5.89 2.33
CA ILE A 304 -2.97 6.34 1.79
C ILE A 304 -4.10 6.08 2.81
N GLY A 305 -3.96 5.03 3.62
CA GLY A 305 -4.81 4.78 4.77
C GLY A 305 -4.88 5.95 5.75
N LEU A 306 -3.75 6.61 6.05
CA LEU A 306 -3.72 7.76 6.95
C LEU A 306 -4.53 8.96 6.42
N HIS A 307 -4.42 9.28 5.13
CA HIS A 307 -5.25 10.32 4.51
C HIS A 307 -6.74 10.00 4.65
N TRP A 308 -7.11 8.76 4.31
CA TRP A 308 -8.49 8.29 4.40
C TRP A 308 -9.04 8.31 5.83
N LEU A 309 -8.33 7.68 6.76
CA LEU A 309 -8.73 7.59 8.16
C LEU A 309 -8.85 8.96 8.80
N SER A 310 -7.94 9.88 8.48
CA SER A 310 -8.05 11.22 9.01
C SER A 310 -9.26 11.98 8.47
N GLY A 311 -9.63 11.80 7.20
CA GLY A 311 -10.87 12.35 6.65
C GLY A 311 -12.12 11.76 7.32
N LEU A 312 -12.08 10.49 7.73
CA LEU A 312 -13.17 9.85 8.47
C LEU A 312 -13.28 10.32 9.93
N PHE A 313 -12.15 10.53 10.59
CA PHE A 313 -12.09 10.85 12.01
C PHE A 313 -12.33 12.33 12.27
N TYR A 314 -11.86 13.20 11.38
CA TYR A 314 -11.88 14.66 11.55
C TYR A 314 -12.36 15.37 10.29
N PRO A 315 -13.61 15.15 9.83
CA PRO A 315 -14.11 15.70 8.58
C PRO A 315 -14.08 17.22 8.52
N ASP A 316 -14.35 17.91 9.64
CA ASP A 316 -14.36 19.38 9.69
C ASP A 316 -12.96 20.01 9.62
N ALA A 317 -11.93 19.26 10.05
CA ALA A 317 -10.54 19.71 10.04
C ALA A 317 -9.76 19.20 8.81
N ASN A 318 -10.37 18.31 8.00
CA ASN A 318 -9.72 17.71 6.85
C ASN A 318 -10.18 18.37 5.54
N GLN A 319 -9.31 19.18 4.96
CA GLN A 319 -9.56 19.83 3.67
C GLN A 319 -9.08 19.01 2.45
N GLU A 320 -8.47 17.85 2.68
CA GLU A 320 -7.94 17.02 1.61
C GLU A 320 -9.05 16.23 0.92
N ASP A 321 -9.13 16.34 -0.42
CA ASP A 321 -9.96 15.46 -1.22
C ASP A 321 -9.29 14.09 -1.35
N LEU A 322 -9.90 13.07 -0.74
CA LEU A 322 -9.44 11.70 -0.81
C LEU A 322 -9.25 11.20 -2.25
N ARG A 323 -10.03 11.69 -3.22
CA ARG A 323 -9.90 11.30 -4.63
C ARG A 323 -8.56 11.70 -5.21
N VAL A 324 -8.08 12.88 -4.83
CA VAL A 324 -6.77 13.40 -5.24
C VAL A 324 -5.67 12.54 -4.64
N ALA A 325 -5.73 12.32 -3.33
CA ALA A 325 -4.77 11.46 -2.62
C ALA A 325 -4.71 10.04 -3.21
N VAL A 326 -5.86 9.44 -3.55
CA VAL A 326 -5.92 8.13 -4.20
C VAL A 326 -5.31 8.16 -5.60
N CYS A 327 -5.62 9.17 -6.41
CA CYS A 327 -5.04 9.30 -7.73
C CYS A 327 -3.51 9.40 -7.66
N GLU A 328 -2.99 10.28 -6.82
CA GLU A 328 -1.55 10.51 -6.64
C GLU A 328 -0.86 9.27 -6.08
N PHE A 329 -1.43 8.64 -5.05
CA PHE A 329 -0.83 7.45 -4.44
C PHE A 329 -0.71 6.29 -5.44
N TYR A 330 -1.76 5.99 -6.21
CA TYR A 330 -1.73 4.87 -7.17
C TYR A 330 -0.82 5.14 -8.36
N ASP A 331 -0.71 6.39 -8.78
CA ASP A 331 0.25 6.79 -9.80
C ASP A 331 1.68 6.65 -9.31
N GLN A 332 1.99 7.18 -8.11
CA GLN A 332 3.33 7.17 -7.57
C GLN A 332 3.78 5.78 -7.13
N PHE A 333 2.99 5.07 -6.33
CA PHE A 333 3.40 3.79 -5.75
C PHE A 333 3.23 2.63 -6.72
N TYR A 334 2.18 2.64 -7.53
CA TYR A 334 1.83 1.51 -8.38
C TYR A 334 2.03 1.76 -9.87
N ARG A 335 2.29 3.01 -10.28
CA ARG A 335 2.34 3.42 -11.70
C ARG A 335 1.03 3.06 -12.43
N ILE A 336 -0.08 3.06 -11.68
CA ILE A 336 -1.43 2.78 -12.18
C ILE A 336 -2.17 4.09 -12.32
N LYS A 337 -2.53 4.44 -13.57
CA LYS A 337 -3.42 5.55 -13.85
C LYS A 337 -4.87 5.09 -13.67
N LEU A 338 -5.48 5.47 -12.55
CA LEU A 338 -6.89 5.19 -12.28
C LEU A 338 -7.81 6.10 -13.08
N THR A 339 -8.96 5.56 -13.48
CA THR A 339 -10.09 6.34 -13.99
C THR A 339 -10.96 6.87 -12.85
N ASN A 340 -11.70 7.95 -13.10
CA ASN A 340 -12.64 8.50 -12.11
C ASN A 340 -13.65 7.44 -11.60
N ALA A 341 -14.11 6.54 -12.48
CA ALA A 341 -15.02 5.45 -12.10
C ALA A 341 -14.35 4.44 -11.14
N GLN A 342 -13.06 4.13 -11.35
CA GLN A 342 -12.31 3.24 -10.44
C GLN A 342 -12.08 3.91 -9.08
N ILE A 343 -11.73 5.21 -9.08
CA ILE A 343 -11.58 5.98 -7.83
C ILE A 343 -12.90 5.99 -7.07
N GLU A 344 -14.01 6.33 -7.73
CA GLU A 344 -15.35 6.33 -7.11
C GLU A 344 -15.74 4.96 -6.53
N ALA A 345 -15.44 3.88 -7.25
CA ALA A 345 -15.71 2.52 -6.78
C ALA A 345 -14.93 2.17 -5.49
N MET A 346 -13.75 2.77 -5.31
CA MET A 346 -12.92 2.60 -4.12
C MET A 346 -13.37 3.49 -2.95
N VAL A 347 -13.61 4.78 -3.20
CA VAL A 347 -13.84 5.76 -2.13
C VAL A 347 -15.29 5.79 -1.62
N ARG A 348 -16.29 5.40 -2.41
CA ARG A 348 -17.70 5.42 -1.97
C ARG A 348 -17.99 4.50 -0.78
N PRO A 349 -17.61 3.20 -0.80
CA PRO A 349 -17.78 2.34 0.37
C PRO A 349 -16.90 2.78 1.56
N ALA A 350 -15.83 3.52 1.27
CA ALA A 350 -14.91 4.07 2.25
C ALA A 350 -15.45 5.35 2.92
N GLY A 351 -16.64 5.84 2.54
CA GLY A 351 -17.28 6.99 3.18
C GLY A 351 -17.02 8.34 2.53
N ALA A 352 -16.36 8.40 1.38
CA ALA A 352 -16.24 9.66 0.66
C ALA A 352 -17.61 10.15 0.19
N PRO A 353 -17.96 11.44 0.40
CA PRO A 353 -19.23 11.99 -0.06
C PRO A 353 -19.31 11.90 -1.59
N PRO A 354 -20.50 11.73 -2.18
CA PRO A 354 -20.68 11.81 -3.62
C PRO A 354 -20.12 13.12 -4.16
N VAL A 355 -19.52 13.11 -5.36
CA VAL A 355 -19.21 14.37 -6.05
C VAL A 355 -20.53 15.11 -6.23
N GLU A 356 -20.65 16.30 -5.64
CA GLU A 356 -21.72 17.21 -5.99
C GLU A 356 -21.54 17.50 -7.49
N SER A 357 -22.39 16.90 -8.33
CA SER A 357 -22.62 17.49 -9.64
C SER A 357 -23.02 18.92 -9.34
N SER A 358 -22.22 19.91 -9.76
CA SER A 358 -22.66 21.30 -9.69
C SER A 358 -24.04 21.34 -10.32
N ARG A 359 -25.10 21.39 -9.50
CA ARG A 359 -26.35 21.98 -9.96
C ARG A 359 -25.89 23.35 -10.35
N GLY A 360 -25.85 23.63 -11.65
CA GLY A 360 -25.50 24.94 -12.15
C GLY A 360 -26.33 25.93 -11.35
N ALA A 361 -25.69 26.63 -10.42
CA ALA A 361 -26.18 27.92 -10.05
C ALA A 361 -26.18 28.67 -11.38
N PRO A 362 -27.33 29.13 -11.89
CA PRO A 362 -27.28 30.05 -13.01
C PRO A 362 -26.46 31.24 -12.50
N GLU A 363 -25.26 31.43 -13.05
CA GLU A 363 -24.59 32.71 -12.90
C GLU A 363 -25.59 33.79 -13.28
N PRO A 364 -25.81 34.81 -12.44
CA PRO A 364 -26.56 35.96 -12.90
C PRO A 364 -25.70 36.64 -13.95
N LEU A 365 -26.04 36.41 -15.22
CA LEU A 365 -25.62 37.26 -16.33
C LEU A 365 -26.11 38.67 -16.06
N LEU A 366 -25.23 39.48 -15.48
CA LEU A 366 -25.37 40.91 -15.34
C LEU A 366 -25.33 41.51 -16.75
N GLY A 367 -26.47 42.04 -17.17
CA GLY A 367 -26.64 42.80 -18.40
C GLY A 367 -27.18 41.97 -19.54
N ILE A 368 -28.48 42.09 -19.81
CA ILE A 368 -29.06 42.79 -20.97
C ILE A 368 -30.58 42.90 -20.73
N GLY A 369 -31.10 44.06 -21.14
CA GLY A 369 -32.46 44.57 -21.05
C GLY A 369 -33.64 43.59 -21.04
N SER A 370 -34.61 43.96 -20.21
CA SER A 370 -35.99 43.49 -20.14
C SER A 370 -36.70 43.55 -21.50
N ILE A 371 -37.32 42.46 -21.93
CA ILE A 371 -38.42 42.48 -22.91
C ILE A 371 -39.50 41.47 -22.44
N PRO A 372 -40.81 41.82 -22.52
CA PRO A 372 -41.86 41.14 -21.76
C PRO A 372 -42.33 39.82 -22.40
N LEU A 373 -42.71 38.87 -21.55
CA LEU A 373 -43.44 37.65 -21.91
C LEU A 373 -44.81 37.98 -22.54
N PRO A 374 -45.25 37.27 -23.60
CA PRO A 374 -46.66 37.12 -23.89
C PRO A 374 -47.25 35.98 -23.04
N SER A 375 -48.36 36.32 -22.39
CA SER A 375 -49.24 35.52 -21.57
C SER A 375 -50.00 34.46 -22.37
N THR A 376 -50.21 33.28 -21.76
CA THR A 376 -51.34 32.39 -22.12
C THR A 376 -51.97 31.82 -20.83
N PRO A 377 -53.32 31.68 -20.78
CA PRO A 377 -54.10 31.43 -19.56
C PRO A 377 -54.28 29.92 -19.25
N PRO A 378 -54.84 29.57 -18.08
CA PRO A 378 -54.90 28.18 -17.60
C PRO A 378 -56.10 27.42 -18.19
N ALA A 379 -55.96 26.10 -18.32
CA ALA A 379 -57.10 25.19 -18.46
C ALA A 379 -56.96 24.04 -17.46
N ASP A 380 -58.03 23.91 -16.69
CA ASP A 380 -58.26 23.10 -15.50
C ASP A 380 -58.62 21.62 -15.82
N PRO A 381 -58.81 20.76 -14.80
CA PRO A 381 -58.66 19.30 -14.87
C PRO A 381 -59.97 18.54 -15.10
N SER A 382 -59.86 17.29 -15.58
CA SER A 382 -60.91 16.27 -15.39
C SER A 382 -60.39 14.84 -15.56
N THR A 383 -60.42 14.13 -14.44
CA THR A 383 -60.39 12.67 -14.15
C THR A 383 -61.57 11.89 -14.81
N PRO A 384 -61.83 10.57 -14.58
CA PRO A 384 -61.07 9.48 -13.94
C PRO A 384 -61.16 8.07 -14.62
N SER A 385 -60.41 7.11 -14.04
CA SER A 385 -60.69 5.68 -13.78
C SER A 385 -61.18 4.71 -14.87
N ALA A 386 -60.49 3.56 -14.97
CA ALA A 386 -61.12 2.24 -15.02
C ALA A 386 -60.18 1.12 -14.54
N THR A 387 -60.68 0.39 -13.54
CA THR A 387 -60.25 -0.87 -12.93
C THR A 387 -60.43 -2.05 -13.90
N VAL A 388 -59.69 -3.17 -13.71
CA VAL A 388 -60.16 -4.58 -13.77
C VAL A 388 -58.96 -5.55 -13.57
N SER A 389 -59.09 -6.46 -12.60
CA SER A 389 -58.21 -7.63 -12.27
C SER A 389 -58.56 -8.86 -13.18
N PRO A 390 -58.32 -10.16 -12.86
CA PRO A 390 -57.39 -10.88 -11.93
C PRO A 390 -56.79 -12.23 -12.48
N LEU A 391 -56.02 -12.95 -11.62
CA LEU A 391 -55.93 -14.45 -11.45
C LEU A 391 -55.22 -15.30 -12.55
N SER A 392 -54.38 -16.33 -12.35
CA SER A 392 -54.07 -17.33 -11.28
C SER A 392 -52.72 -18.07 -11.61
N PRO A 393 -52.41 -19.32 -11.13
CA PRO A 393 -51.81 -19.66 -9.83
C PRO A 393 -50.57 -20.60 -9.94
N VAL A 394 -49.77 -20.80 -8.88
CA VAL A 394 -48.93 -22.00 -8.71
C VAL A 394 -48.78 -22.38 -7.22
N THR A 395 -49.03 -23.66 -6.93
CA THR A 395 -48.64 -24.46 -5.74
C THR A 395 -48.60 -25.94 -6.19
N PRO A 396 -47.99 -26.93 -5.48
CA PRO A 396 -47.36 -26.94 -4.14
C PRO A 396 -45.99 -27.68 -4.06
N SER A 397 -45.56 -27.96 -2.81
CA SER A 397 -44.25 -28.36 -2.28
C SER A 397 -43.90 -29.88 -2.22
N ALA A 398 -42.57 -30.15 -2.15
CA ALA A 398 -41.80 -31.17 -1.36
C ALA A 398 -41.89 -32.69 -1.72
N PRO A 399 -40.94 -33.60 -1.31
CA PRO A 399 -39.86 -33.46 -0.30
C PRO A 399 -38.44 -34.06 -0.61
N GLU A 400 -37.45 -33.56 0.15
CA GLU A 400 -36.36 -34.22 0.91
C GLU A 400 -35.52 -35.39 0.36
N ALA A 401 -34.18 -35.20 0.28
CA ALA A 401 -33.15 -36.24 0.52
C ALA A 401 -31.71 -35.66 0.62
N THR A 402 -31.12 -35.80 1.82
CA THR A 402 -29.71 -36.15 2.15
C THR A 402 -28.50 -35.36 1.59
N ALA A 403 -27.72 -34.81 2.53
CA ALA A 403 -26.36 -34.28 2.35
C ALA A 403 -25.30 -35.41 2.15
N PRO A 404 -24.05 -35.12 1.71
CA PRO A 404 -23.06 -34.54 2.62
C PRO A 404 -22.15 -33.44 2.01
N SER A 405 -21.81 -32.49 2.88
CA SER A 405 -20.61 -31.65 2.94
C SER A 405 -19.72 -31.51 1.68
N THR A 406 -19.85 -30.37 1.00
CA THR A 406 -18.76 -29.73 0.27
C THR A 406 -18.72 -28.24 0.61
N THR A 407 -17.53 -27.77 0.95
CA THR A 407 -17.12 -26.38 1.18
C THR A 407 -17.84 -25.38 0.26
N PRO A 408 -18.43 -24.29 0.77
CA PRO A 408 -18.98 -23.26 -0.11
C PRO A 408 -17.84 -22.39 -0.63
N ASN A 409 -17.63 -22.51 -1.94
CA ASN A 409 -17.03 -21.47 -2.78
C ASN A 409 -17.59 -20.10 -2.39
N ALA A 410 -16.69 -19.15 -2.14
CA ALA A 410 -17.04 -17.75 -2.01
C ALA A 410 -17.76 -17.28 -3.30
N PRO A 411 -18.93 -16.62 -3.21
CA PRO A 411 -19.51 -15.96 -4.37
C PRO A 411 -18.60 -14.80 -4.80
N GLY A 412 -18.26 -14.82 -6.08
CA GLY A 412 -17.28 -13.95 -6.72
C GLY A 412 -17.49 -12.46 -6.46
N LEU A 413 -16.36 -11.78 -6.24
CA LEU A 413 -16.22 -10.33 -6.35
C LEU A 413 -16.81 -9.87 -7.70
N PRO A 414 -17.61 -8.79 -7.75
CA PRO A 414 -17.75 -8.07 -9.01
C PRO A 414 -16.37 -7.51 -9.35
N ALA A 415 -15.80 -7.98 -10.47
CA ALA A 415 -14.55 -7.45 -10.99
C ALA A 415 -14.72 -5.95 -11.27
N LEU A 416 -13.71 -5.16 -10.90
CA LEU A 416 -13.57 -3.82 -11.47
C LEU A 416 -13.59 -3.94 -13.00
N PRO A 417 -14.14 -2.94 -13.73
CA PRO A 417 -14.10 -2.97 -15.18
C PRO A 417 -12.67 -3.19 -15.68
N PRO A 418 -12.48 -4.01 -16.74
CA PRO A 418 -11.15 -4.33 -17.25
C PRO A 418 -10.40 -3.06 -17.65
N MET A 419 -9.09 -3.06 -17.42
CA MET A 419 -8.20 -1.96 -17.79
C MET A 419 -8.35 -1.64 -19.30
N PRO A 420 -8.68 -0.40 -19.68
CA PRO A 420 -8.70 -0.03 -21.09
C PRO A 420 -7.27 0.03 -21.65
N SER A 421 -7.14 -0.37 -22.93
CA SER A 421 -5.97 -0.06 -23.76
C SER A 421 -5.81 1.46 -23.85
N THR A 422 -4.77 1.98 -23.18
CA THR A 422 -3.98 3.23 -23.42
C THR A 422 -4.63 4.53 -23.97
N ALA A 423 -5.95 4.65 -24.14
CA ALA A 423 -6.56 5.80 -24.81
C ALA A 423 -7.55 6.61 -23.95
N SER A 424 -7.74 6.31 -22.66
CA SER A 424 -8.67 7.09 -21.80
C SER A 424 -8.24 7.21 -20.33
N ALA A 425 -7.00 6.87 -20.01
CA ALA A 425 -6.48 6.93 -18.64
C ALA A 425 -5.91 8.32 -18.33
N THR A 426 -6.77 9.26 -17.96
CA THR A 426 -6.34 10.51 -17.34
C THR A 426 -7.35 10.84 -16.26
N CYS A 427 -6.95 10.70 -15.00
CA CYS A 427 -7.72 11.25 -13.89
C CYS A 427 -7.77 12.77 -14.11
N THR A 428 -8.89 13.25 -14.64
CA THR A 428 -9.14 14.67 -14.78
C THR A 428 -9.81 15.08 -13.47
N LEU A 429 -9.06 15.83 -12.65
CA LEU A 429 -9.58 16.44 -11.44
C LEU A 429 -10.88 17.20 -11.80
N PRO A 430 -11.99 17.00 -11.07
CA PRO A 430 -13.16 17.84 -11.25
C PRO A 430 -12.77 19.30 -10.99
N GLY A 431 -12.69 20.13 -12.04
CA GLY A 431 -12.40 21.56 -11.95
C GLY A 431 -11.03 22.04 -12.44
N ALA A 432 -10.10 21.17 -12.84
CA ALA A 432 -8.81 21.61 -13.38
C ALA A 432 -8.80 21.57 -14.92
N ASN A 433 -9.19 22.68 -15.56
CA ASN A 433 -8.88 22.89 -16.98
C ASN A 433 -7.40 23.30 -17.13
N GLY A 434 -6.50 22.32 -17.20
CA GLY A 434 -5.12 22.53 -17.63
C GLY A 434 -4.12 21.52 -17.06
N PRO A 435 -3.03 21.19 -17.79
CA PRO A 435 -1.96 20.36 -17.25
C PRO A 435 -1.25 21.09 -16.11
N LEU A 436 -0.96 20.37 -15.02
CA LEU A 436 -0.21 20.85 -13.86
C LEU A 436 1.19 21.32 -14.30
N ALA A 437 1.36 22.63 -14.46
CA ALA A 437 2.67 23.26 -14.36
C ALA A 437 2.99 23.38 -12.87
N SER A 438 4.04 22.68 -12.44
CA SER A 438 4.64 22.78 -11.12
C SER A 438 5.16 24.20 -10.89
N ASN A 439 4.34 25.06 -10.29
CA ASN A 439 4.73 26.39 -9.83
C ASN A 439 4.29 26.55 -8.36
N LEU A 440 5.16 26.12 -7.45
CA LEU A 440 5.18 26.67 -6.09
C LEU A 440 6.07 27.92 -6.11
N PRO A 441 5.63 29.06 -5.54
CA PRO A 441 6.46 30.26 -5.46
C PRO A 441 7.62 30.03 -4.48
N SER A 442 8.84 30.04 -5.00
CA SER A 442 10.06 30.10 -4.22
C SER A 442 10.31 31.54 -3.73
N THR A 443 9.89 31.86 -2.50
CA THR A 443 10.40 33.02 -1.78
C THR A 443 11.59 32.62 -0.89
N PRO A 444 12.78 33.24 -1.04
CA PRO A 444 13.93 32.96 -0.19
C PRO A 444 13.80 33.69 1.16
N LEU A 445 13.97 32.95 2.26
CA LEU A 445 14.21 33.53 3.58
C LEU A 445 15.66 34.09 3.67
N PRO A 446 15.88 35.23 4.35
CA PRO A 446 17.20 35.86 4.43
C PRO A 446 18.17 35.11 5.36
N GLY A 447 19.46 35.22 5.02
CA GLY A 447 20.54 34.33 5.45
C GLY A 447 20.89 34.37 6.94
N ILE A 448 21.31 33.20 7.43
CA ILE A 448 22.17 33.03 8.60
C ILE A 448 23.41 32.28 8.11
N GLY A 449 24.57 32.92 8.23
CA GLY A 449 25.87 32.41 7.78
C GLY A 449 26.44 31.30 8.70
N PRO A 450 27.45 30.54 8.22
CA PRO A 450 27.96 29.36 8.91
C PRO A 450 28.88 29.71 10.09
N PRO A 451 28.92 28.90 11.18
CA PRO A 451 29.82 29.15 12.29
C PRO A 451 31.26 28.73 11.95
N GLY A 452 32.18 29.67 12.08
CA GLY A 452 33.61 29.49 11.87
C GLY A 452 34.30 28.72 13.01
N ARG A 453 35.32 27.93 12.63
CA ARG A 453 36.33 27.35 13.52
C ARG A 453 37.31 28.43 14.00
N ARG A 454 37.54 28.52 15.32
CA ARG A 454 38.83 28.61 16.03
C ARG A 454 38.68 29.33 17.38
N GLY A 455 39.30 28.79 18.43
CA GLY A 455 39.57 29.54 19.66
C GLY A 455 39.85 28.62 20.85
N ALA A 456 41.12 28.32 21.09
CA ALA A 456 41.61 27.57 22.24
C ALA A 456 41.29 28.29 23.56
N ALA A 457 40.91 27.52 24.58
CA ALA A 457 40.79 27.98 25.96
C ALA A 457 42.17 27.96 26.67
N PRO A 458 42.58 29.01 27.39
CA PRO A 458 43.67 28.94 28.36
C PRO A 458 43.15 28.47 29.73
N GLY A 459 43.92 27.60 30.37
CA GLY A 459 43.68 27.17 31.75
C GLY A 459 44.12 28.22 32.78
N LEU A 460 43.64 28.02 34.01
CA LEU A 460 44.04 28.53 35.33
C LEU A 460 42.79 28.32 36.22
N GLY A 461 42.79 27.77 37.43
CA GLY A 461 43.78 27.27 38.36
C GLY A 461 43.01 26.99 39.67
N LEU A 462 43.20 25.82 40.28
CA LEU A 462 42.65 25.48 41.60
C LEU A 462 43.62 25.94 42.69
N PRO A 463 43.13 26.44 43.84
CA PRO A 463 43.93 26.49 45.06
C PRO A 463 43.34 25.63 46.18
N GLY A 464 44.25 24.92 46.87
CA GLY A 464 44.23 24.86 48.33
C GLY A 464 43.72 23.57 48.96
N THR A 465 44.64 22.68 49.30
CA THR A 465 44.52 21.72 50.39
C THR A 465 45.27 22.22 51.63
N VAL A 466 44.99 21.57 52.77
CA VAL A 466 45.80 21.38 54.01
C VAL A 466 45.45 22.33 55.19
N PRO A 467 45.59 21.94 56.50
CA PRO A 467 45.71 20.62 57.18
C PRO A 467 44.74 20.40 58.39
N GLN A 468 44.41 19.14 58.71
CA GLN A 468 44.93 18.36 59.87
C GLN A 468 44.49 16.90 59.73
#